data_AF-A0A935V1F5-F1
#
_entry.id   AF-A0A935V1F5-F1
#
_cell.length_a   1.000
_cell.length_b   1.000
_cell.length_c   1.000
_cell.angle_alpha   90.00
_cell.angle_beta   90.00
_cell.angle_gamma   90.00
#
_symmetry.space_group_name_H-M   'P 1'
#
loop_
_entity.id
_entity.type
_entity.pdbx_description
1 polymer ?
#
loop_
_entity_poly.entity_id
_entity_poly.type
_entity_poly.pdbx_seq_one_letter_code
_entity_poly.pdbx_strand_id
1 'polypeptide(L)'
;MTGAYARLCDSAEFVVIEGAGSPAEINLRAGDMVNMAMAHHANADVLLVGDIHCGGVFAALYGTLALLDDADRARVKGVVINRQGDPAILAPGLTLLVEKTGVSACGVLPYRDDIPIEEEDSLDIRSRGGVVDVCVLRLPTVANFTDLSALAREPGVGVRYETDPERVGQPDLLVLPGSRDTLSDLRWLRERRLDRVVLALADRVPVLGLCGGFQMLGAALGGRLGWACSRYARSTSRRSSCGPPQR
;
A
#
# COMPACT_ATOMS: atom_id res chain seq x y z
N MET A 1 -7.83 -16.50 -6.64
CA MET A 1 -8.89 -15.82 -5.86
C MET A 1 -9.93 -16.80 -5.35
N THR A 2 -10.64 -17.53 -6.22
CA THR A 2 -11.67 -18.52 -5.85
C THR A 2 -11.21 -19.59 -4.84
N GLY A 3 -10.01 -20.14 -4.98
CA GLY A 3 -9.48 -21.11 -4.02
C GLY A 3 -9.17 -20.53 -2.63
N ALA A 4 -8.89 -19.23 -2.53
CA ALA A 4 -8.74 -18.57 -1.22
C ALA A 4 -10.11 -18.29 -0.60
N TYR A 5 -11.08 -17.85 -1.40
CA TYR A 5 -12.47 -17.68 -0.99
C TYR A 5 -13.06 -18.98 -0.43
N ALA A 6 -12.91 -20.11 -1.13
CA ALA A 6 -13.42 -21.40 -0.67
C ALA A 6 -12.88 -21.79 0.72
N ARG A 7 -11.57 -21.61 0.96
CA ARG A 7 -10.98 -21.86 2.28
C ARG A 7 -11.52 -20.94 3.38
N LEU A 8 -11.82 -19.69 3.05
CA LEU A 8 -12.42 -18.77 4.03
C LEU A 8 -13.84 -19.21 4.38
N CYS A 9 -14.65 -19.60 3.39
CA CYS A 9 -16.00 -20.12 3.62
C CYS A 9 -16.03 -21.34 4.53
N ASP A 10 -14.99 -22.18 4.52
CA ASP A 10 -14.92 -23.35 5.41
C ASP A 10 -14.64 -22.97 6.89
N SER A 11 -14.13 -21.77 7.13
CA SER A 11 -13.59 -21.35 8.45
C SER A 11 -14.27 -20.12 9.06
N ALA A 12 -15.05 -19.38 8.27
CA ALA A 12 -15.65 -18.12 8.67
C ALA A 12 -17.18 -18.17 8.53
N GLU A 13 -17.88 -17.61 9.50
CA GLU A 13 -19.34 -17.46 9.47
C GLU A 13 -19.79 -16.43 8.43
N PHE A 14 -18.98 -15.37 8.25
CA PHE A 14 -19.20 -14.31 7.27
C PHE A 14 -17.91 -14.03 6.51
N VAL A 15 -18.03 -13.83 5.20
CA VAL A 15 -16.92 -13.45 4.33
C VAL A 15 -17.27 -12.11 3.69
N VAL A 16 -16.50 -11.07 4.01
CA VAL A 16 -16.58 -9.78 3.34
C VAL A 16 -15.53 -9.77 2.23
N ILE A 17 -15.96 -9.43 1.01
CA ILE A 17 -15.10 -9.38 -0.17
C ILE A 17 -15.02 -7.93 -0.61
N GLU A 18 -13.82 -7.36 -0.55
CA GLU A 18 -13.55 -6.04 -1.10
C GLU A 18 -13.15 -6.16 -2.58
N GLY A 19 -13.86 -5.44 -3.43
CA GLY A 19 -13.53 -5.29 -4.85
C GLY A 19 -12.41 -4.27 -5.05
N ALA A 20 -11.63 -4.42 -6.11
CA ALA A 20 -10.56 -3.48 -6.45
C ALA A 20 -10.97 -2.57 -7.60
N GLY A 21 -10.74 -1.26 -7.46
CA GLY A 21 -11.07 -0.28 -8.49
C GLY A 21 -12.59 -0.15 -8.70
N SER A 22 -13.01 0.10 -9.94
CA SER A 22 -14.43 0.26 -10.27
C SER A 22 -15.04 -1.04 -10.83
N PRO A 23 -16.24 -1.45 -10.38
CA PRO A 23 -16.94 -2.60 -10.96
C PRO A 23 -17.49 -2.32 -12.37
N ALA A 24 -17.43 -1.06 -12.84
CA ALA A 24 -17.91 -0.64 -14.15
C ALA A 24 -16.78 -0.25 -15.12
N GLU A 25 -15.62 -0.92 -15.02
CA GLU A 25 -14.52 -0.75 -15.98
C GLU A 25 -14.84 -1.46 -17.31
N ILE A 26 -15.70 -0.83 -18.11
CA ILE A 26 -16.19 -1.36 -19.40
C ILE A 26 -15.08 -1.85 -20.34
N ASN A 27 -13.90 -1.23 -20.26
CA ASN A 27 -12.73 -1.58 -21.08
C ASN A 27 -11.99 -2.83 -20.59
N LEU A 28 -12.18 -3.21 -19.33
CA LEU A 28 -11.50 -4.35 -18.68
C LEU A 28 -12.47 -5.46 -18.28
N ARG A 29 -13.75 -5.34 -18.63
CA ARG A 29 -14.82 -6.28 -18.25
C ARG A 29 -14.50 -7.74 -18.54
N ALA A 30 -13.89 -8.05 -19.70
CA ALA A 30 -13.54 -9.42 -20.07
C ALA A 30 -12.43 -10.03 -19.18
N GLY A 31 -11.65 -9.19 -18.51
CA GLY A 31 -10.58 -9.58 -17.59
C GLY A 31 -10.88 -9.25 -16.13
N ASP A 32 -12.08 -8.76 -15.81
CA ASP A 32 -12.48 -8.50 -14.43
C ASP A 32 -12.60 -9.84 -13.69
N MET A 33 -11.70 -10.05 -12.74
CA MET A 33 -11.72 -11.20 -11.84
C MET A 33 -12.01 -10.80 -10.40
N VAL A 34 -12.03 -9.49 -10.10
CA VAL A 34 -11.91 -8.96 -8.74
C VAL A 34 -13.20 -8.34 -8.25
N ASN A 35 -14.06 -7.86 -9.16
CA ASN A 35 -15.33 -7.21 -8.83
C ASN A 35 -16.52 -8.14 -9.11
N MET A 36 -17.22 -7.94 -10.24
CA MET A 36 -18.51 -8.58 -10.46
C MET A 36 -18.37 -10.07 -10.74
N ALA A 37 -17.31 -10.49 -11.43
CA ALA A 37 -17.02 -11.91 -11.63
C ALA A 37 -16.88 -12.67 -10.30
N MET A 38 -16.23 -12.06 -9.30
CA MET A 38 -16.10 -12.64 -7.97
C MET A 38 -17.44 -12.63 -7.21
N ALA A 39 -18.23 -11.55 -7.32
CA ALA A 39 -19.57 -11.49 -6.74
C ALA A 39 -20.50 -12.58 -7.32
N HIS A 40 -20.41 -12.84 -8.63
CA HIS A 40 -21.11 -13.94 -9.29
C HIS A 40 -20.63 -15.30 -8.78
N HIS A 41 -19.33 -15.51 -8.64
CA HIS A 41 -18.76 -16.76 -8.13
C HIS A 41 -19.18 -17.04 -6.68
N ALA A 42 -19.10 -16.04 -5.81
CA ALA A 42 -19.47 -16.13 -4.39
C ALA A 42 -20.99 -16.14 -4.15
N ASN A 43 -21.79 -15.92 -5.21
CA ASN A 43 -23.20 -15.57 -5.10
C ASN A 43 -23.46 -14.45 -4.07
N ALA A 44 -22.58 -13.45 -4.04
CA ALA A 44 -22.62 -12.38 -3.06
C ALA A 44 -23.58 -11.25 -3.50
N ASP A 45 -24.19 -10.62 -2.50
CA ASP A 45 -24.81 -9.31 -2.62
C ASP A 45 -23.72 -8.22 -2.59
N VAL A 46 -23.92 -7.17 -3.38
CA VAL A 46 -22.93 -6.10 -3.57
C VAL A 46 -23.44 -4.79 -2.97
N LEU A 47 -22.56 -4.14 -2.20
CA LEU A 47 -22.71 -2.75 -1.80
C LEU A 47 -21.70 -1.90 -2.56
N LEU A 48 -22.16 -0.83 -3.22
CA LEU A 48 -21.27 0.13 -3.85
C LEU A 48 -20.93 1.24 -2.86
N VAL A 49 -19.64 1.44 -2.62
CA VAL A 49 -19.14 2.48 -1.72
C VAL A 49 -18.58 3.64 -2.54
N GLY A 50 -19.14 4.83 -2.36
CA GLY A 50 -18.69 6.06 -3.03
C GLY A 50 -17.86 6.94 -2.11
N ASP A 51 -16.72 7.44 -2.60
CA ASP A 51 -15.89 8.42 -1.88
C ASP A 51 -16.34 9.85 -2.12
N ILE A 52 -16.72 10.56 -1.04
CA ILE A 52 -17.18 11.95 -1.11
C ILE A 52 -16.03 12.95 -1.32
N HIS A 53 -14.80 12.64 -0.90
CA HIS A 53 -13.68 13.60 -0.92
C HIS A 53 -13.18 13.92 -2.32
N CYS A 54 -13.31 12.97 -3.25
CA CYS A 54 -12.94 13.18 -4.65
C CYS A 54 -13.92 14.10 -5.39
N GLY A 55 -15.05 14.46 -4.76
CA GLY A 55 -16.14 15.21 -5.41
C GLY A 55 -16.87 14.36 -6.45
N GLY A 56 -18.09 14.77 -6.82
CA GLY A 56 -18.85 14.10 -7.88
C GLY A 56 -19.35 12.69 -7.55
N VAL A 57 -19.36 12.29 -6.26
CA VAL A 57 -19.71 10.92 -5.83
C VAL A 57 -21.04 10.41 -6.40
N PHE A 58 -22.07 11.26 -6.47
CA PHE A 58 -23.37 10.87 -7.01
C PHE A 58 -23.31 10.57 -8.51
N ALA A 59 -22.54 11.35 -9.27
CA ALA A 59 -22.34 11.11 -10.69
C ALA A 59 -21.53 9.82 -10.92
N ALA A 60 -20.52 9.57 -10.09
CA ALA A 60 -19.73 8.34 -10.15
C ALA A 60 -20.56 7.10 -9.83
N LEU A 61 -21.35 7.12 -8.75
CA LEU A 61 -22.26 6.03 -8.37
C LEU A 61 -23.34 5.80 -9.43
N TYR A 62 -23.99 6.88 -9.89
CA TYR A 62 -24.99 6.79 -10.95
C TYR A 62 -24.41 6.23 -12.24
N GLY A 63 -23.26 6.76 -12.68
CA GLY A 63 -22.57 6.30 -13.88
C GLY A 63 -22.17 4.82 -13.78
N THR A 64 -21.64 4.40 -12.63
CA THR A 64 -21.33 2.99 -12.36
C THR A 64 -22.58 2.13 -12.53
N LEU A 65 -23.67 2.45 -11.83
CA LEU A 65 -24.93 1.70 -11.88
C LEU A 65 -25.56 1.67 -13.28
N ALA A 66 -25.41 2.74 -14.06
CA ALA A 66 -25.93 2.84 -15.42
C ALA A 66 -25.10 2.05 -16.45
N LEU A 67 -23.83 1.74 -16.14
CA LEU A 67 -22.92 1.00 -17.01
C LEU A 67 -22.92 -0.52 -16.74
N LEU A 68 -23.40 -0.95 -15.57
CA LEU A 68 -23.58 -2.37 -15.26
C LEU A 68 -24.68 -2.97 -16.13
N ASP A 69 -24.50 -4.23 -16.56
CA ASP A 69 -25.60 -4.96 -17.19
C ASP A 69 -26.63 -5.44 -16.16
N ASP A 70 -27.74 -6.00 -16.63
CA ASP A 70 -28.84 -6.39 -15.74
C ASP A 70 -28.43 -7.46 -14.71
N ALA A 71 -27.51 -8.36 -15.06
CA ALA A 71 -27.04 -9.42 -14.18
C ALA A 71 -26.18 -8.87 -13.04
N ASP A 72 -25.24 -7.99 -13.39
CA ASP A 72 -24.37 -7.30 -12.45
C ASP A 72 -25.19 -6.35 -11.56
N ARG A 73 -26.07 -5.55 -12.18
CA ARG A 73 -26.91 -4.56 -11.49
C ARG A 73 -27.88 -5.23 -10.52
N ALA A 74 -28.41 -6.41 -10.83
CA ALA A 74 -29.29 -7.15 -9.93
C ALA A 74 -28.62 -7.59 -8.61
N ARG A 75 -27.29 -7.70 -8.59
CA ARG A 75 -26.53 -8.03 -7.36
C ARG A 75 -26.29 -6.82 -6.48
N VAL A 76 -26.36 -5.60 -7.00
CA VAL A 76 -26.19 -4.40 -6.18
C VAL A 76 -27.43 -4.17 -5.33
N LYS A 77 -27.29 -4.35 -4.01
CA LYS A 77 -28.39 -4.21 -3.04
C LYS A 77 -28.44 -2.85 -2.38
N GLY A 78 -27.36 -2.08 -2.50
CA GLY A 78 -27.35 -0.73 -1.98
C GLY A 78 -26.10 0.06 -2.31
N VAL A 79 -26.19 1.35 -2.02
CA VAL A 79 -25.07 2.30 -2.07
C VAL A 79 -24.79 2.86 -0.69
N VAL A 80 -23.51 3.07 -0.39
CA VAL A 80 -23.01 3.71 0.83
C VAL A 80 -22.10 4.85 0.42
N ILE A 81 -22.23 6.01 1.07
CA ILE A 81 -21.25 7.09 0.92
C ILE A 81 -20.26 6.99 2.08
N ASN A 82 -18.96 6.90 1.77
CA ASN A 82 -17.91 6.90 2.78
C ASN A 82 -17.53 8.34 3.17
N ARG A 83 -16.97 8.47 4.38
CA ARG A 83 -16.22 9.64 4.87
C ARG A 83 -17.04 10.95 4.95
N GLN A 84 -16.56 11.93 5.71
CA GLN A 84 -17.32 13.06 6.28
C GLN A 84 -18.37 13.71 5.36
N GLY A 85 -19.60 13.82 5.88
CA GLY A 85 -20.67 14.66 5.35
C GLY A 85 -21.80 14.67 6.36
N ASP A 86 -22.43 15.83 6.58
CA ASP A 86 -23.68 15.87 7.35
C ASP A 86 -24.72 15.04 6.58
N PRO A 87 -25.27 13.95 7.15
CA PRO A 87 -26.30 13.15 6.50
C PRO A 87 -27.47 14.01 6.00
N ALA A 88 -27.77 15.12 6.68
CA ALA A 88 -28.82 16.05 6.25
C ALA A 88 -28.48 16.78 4.94
N ILE A 89 -27.20 17.08 4.68
CA ILE A 89 -26.74 17.70 3.43
C ILE A 89 -26.78 16.69 2.28
N LEU A 90 -26.46 15.42 2.54
CA LEU A 90 -26.39 14.38 1.51
C LEU A 90 -27.76 13.77 1.17
N ALA A 91 -28.74 13.89 2.07
CA ALA A 91 -30.06 13.28 1.91
C ALA A 91 -30.75 13.60 0.56
N PRO A 92 -30.80 14.85 0.07
CA PRO A 92 -31.43 15.15 -1.22
C PRO A 92 -30.75 14.43 -2.40
N GLY A 93 -29.42 14.35 -2.39
CA GLY A 93 -28.65 13.66 -3.43
C GLY A 93 -28.86 12.14 -3.39
N LEU A 94 -28.93 11.55 -2.19
CA LEU A 94 -29.25 10.14 -2.01
C LEU A 94 -30.67 9.80 -2.50
N THR A 95 -31.65 10.63 -2.18
CA THR A 95 -33.03 10.47 -2.68
C THR A 95 -33.06 10.47 -4.21
N LEU A 96 -32.42 11.46 -4.84
CA LEU A 96 -32.35 11.53 -6.31
C LEU A 96 -31.65 10.30 -6.92
N LEU A 97 -30.58 9.81 -6.29
CA LEU A 97 -29.87 8.62 -6.75
C LEU A 97 -30.77 7.37 -6.69
N VAL A 98 -31.51 7.18 -5.58
CA VAL A 98 -32.48 6.09 -5.44
C VAL A 98 -33.58 6.20 -6.50
N GLU A 99 -34.15 7.39 -6.70
CA GLU A 99 -35.18 7.62 -7.73
C GLU A 99 -34.69 7.28 -9.14
N LYS A 100 -33.44 7.62 -9.46
CA LYS A 100 -32.85 7.41 -10.78
C LYS A 100 -32.40 5.97 -11.03
N THR A 101 -31.98 5.26 -9.99
CA THR A 101 -31.32 3.96 -10.13
C THR A 101 -32.15 2.80 -9.62
N GLY A 102 -33.15 3.05 -8.76
CA GLY A 102 -33.91 2.03 -8.05
C GLY A 102 -33.11 1.26 -6.98
N VAL A 103 -31.84 1.60 -6.77
CA VAL A 103 -30.96 0.96 -5.77
C VAL A 103 -31.07 1.72 -4.46
N SER A 104 -31.25 1.00 -3.35
CA SER A 104 -31.42 1.60 -2.03
C SER A 104 -30.16 2.35 -1.54
N ALA A 105 -30.35 3.49 -0.91
CA ALA A 105 -29.29 4.16 -0.16
C ALA A 105 -29.21 3.60 1.25
N CYS A 106 -28.13 2.88 1.58
CA CYS A 106 -27.91 2.32 2.91
C CYS A 106 -27.46 3.37 3.93
N GLY A 107 -26.96 4.52 3.46
CA GLY A 107 -26.65 5.69 4.28
C GLY A 107 -25.23 6.20 4.10
N VAL A 108 -24.79 6.98 5.08
CA VAL A 108 -23.45 7.58 5.14
C VAL A 108 -22.67 6.91 6.27
N LEU A 109 -21.51 6.35 5.95
CA LEU A 109 -20.63 5.75 6.96
C LEU A 109 -19.82 6.85 7.64
N PRO A 110 -19.96 7.04 8.98
CA PRO A 110 -19.21 8.08 9.67
C PRO A 110 -17.71 7.76 9.64
N TYR A 111 -16.91 8.79 9.40
CA TYR A 111 -15.46 8.66 9.54
C TYR A 111 -15.09 8.53 11.02
N ARG A 112 -14.21 7.57 11.32
CA ARG A 112 -13.72 7.30 12.68
C ARG A 112 -12.21 7.44 12.72
N ASP A 113 -11.74 8.54 13.31
CA ASP A 113 -10.32 8.83 13.52
C ASP A 113 -9.63 7.88 14.52
N ASP A 114 -10.42 7.16 15.32
CA ASP A 114 -9.94 6.26 16.36
C ASP A 114 -9.78 4.81 15.88
N ILE A 115 -10.17 4.49 14.64
CA ILE A 115 -9.88 3.20 14.01
C ILE A 115 -8.60 3.36 13.21
N PRO A 116 -7.48 2.72 13.62
CA PRO A 116 -6.24 2.77 12.86
C PRO A 116 -6.39 1.90 11.61
N ILE A 117 -6.81 2.50 10.49
CA ILE A 117 -6.80 1.86 9.17
C ILE A 117 -5.38 1.97 8.60
N GLU A 118 -4.88 0.92 7.97
CA GLU A 118 -3.61 0.97 7.24
C GLU A 118 -3.81 1.73 5.93
N GLU A 119 -2.95 2.72 5.67
CA GLU A 119 -2.98 3.49 4.43
C GLU A 119 -2.46 2.62 3.29
N GLU A 120 -3.37 1.97 2.56
CA GLU A 120 -3.02 1.04 1.49
C GLU A 120 -2.51 1.78 0.23
N ASP A 121 -2.97 3.02 -0.01
CA ASP A 121 -2.67 3.79 -1.24
C ASP A 121 -2.51 5.33 -1.06
N SER A 122 -2.58 5.88 0.15
CA SER A 122 -2.41 7.33 0.33
C SER A 122 -0.94 7.72 0.40
N LEU A 123 -0.50 8.48 -0.61
CA LEU A 123 0.80 9.16 -0.68
C LEU A 123 1.03 10.22 0.42
N ASP A 124 0.11 10.36 1.37
CA ASP A 124 0.00 11.51 2.26
C ASP A 124 0.53 11.18 3.67
N ILE A 125 1.75 10.63 3.73
CA ILE A 125 2.42 10.42 5.02
C ILE A 125 2.84 11.78 5.59
N ARG A 126 2.08 12.21 6.58
CA ARG A 126 2.43 13.36 7.42
C ARG A 126 3.55 12.96 8.37
N SER A 127 4.69 13.64 8.27
CA SER A 127 5.78 13.55 9.24
C SER A 127 5.27 13.93 10.63
N ARG A 128 5.33 12.99 11.58
CA ARG A 128 5.10 13.29 13.00
C ARG A 128 6.45 13.61 13.64
N GLY A 129 6.57 14.72 14.36
CA GLY A 129 7.77 15.01 15.14
C GLY A 129 7.80 14.09 16.37
N GLY A 130 8.81 13.23 16.46
CA GLY A 130 9.07 12.37 17.61
C GLY A 130 10.43 12.66 18.22
N VAL A 131 10.69 12.10 19.42
CA VAL A 131 12.00 12.11 20.07
C VAL A 131 13.00 11.25 19.28
N VAL A 132 12.53 10.17 18.65
CA VAL A 132 13.31 9.30 17.77
C VAL A 132 13.00 9.65 16.31
N ASP A 133 14.02 10.04 15.54
CA ASP A 133 13.90 10.39 14.12
C ASP A 133 14.21 9.19 13.20
N VAL A 134 13.20 8.70 12.50
CA VAL A 134 13.30 7.66 11.48
C VAL A 134 13.15 8.30 10.10
N CYS A 135 14.25 8.37 9.35
CA CYS A 135 14.26 8.86 7.98
C CYS A 135 14.15 7.70 6.99
N VAL A 136 13.15 7.75 6.12
CA VAL A 136 12.91 6.78 5.06
C VAL A 136 13.26 7.40 3.72
N LEU A 137 14.11 6.76 2.93
CA LEU A 137 14.37 7.20 1.56
C LEU A 137 13.19 6.80 0.66
N ARG A 138 12.41 7.79 0.22
CA ARG A 138 11.22 7.52 -0.60
C ARG A 138 11.64 7.19 -2.03
N LEU A 139 11.57 5.91 -2.39
CA LEU A 139 11.89 5.42 -3.72
C LEU A 139 10.74 5.70 -4.72
N PRO A 140 11.01 5.83 -6.02
CA PRO A 140 9.97 5.94 -7.04
C PRO A 140 9.01 4.75 -7.08
N THR A 141 9.51 3.53 -6.90
CA THR A 141 8.70 2.30 -6.96
C THR A 141 8.60 1.57 -5.63
N VAL A 142 8.42 2.31 -4.52
CA VAL A 142 8.26 1.71 -3.18
C VAL A 142 7.25 0.55 -3.21
N ALA A 143 7.62 -0.56 -2.59
CA ALA A 143 6.77 -1.69 -2.27
C ALA A 143 6.36 -1.62 -0.79
N ASN A 144 5.15 -2.11 -0.47
CA ASN A 144 4.65 -2.26 0.90
C ASN A 144 4.85 -0.98 1.74
N PHE A 145 4.23 0.11 1.29
CA PHE A 145 4.34 1.43 1.91
C PHE A 145 3.91 1.45 3.39
N THR A 146 3.14 0.45 3.81
CA THR A 146 2.66 0.24 5.17
C THR A 146 3.68 -0.40 6.12
N ASP A 147 4.82 -0.92 5.64
CA ASP A 147 5.82 -1.64 6.47
C ASP A 147 6.32 -0.80 7.66
N LEU A 148 6.31 0.54 7.54
CA LEU A 148 6.76 1.47 8.58
C LEU A 148 5.61 2.16 9.33
N SER A 149 4.36 1.78 9.04
CA SER A 149 3.18 2.35 9.70
C SER A 149 3.16 2.04 11.20
N ALA A 150 3.63 0.85 11.60
CA ALA A 150 3.77 0.48 13.00
C ALA A 150 4.72 1.43 13.76
N LEU A 151 5.87 1.78 13.17
CA LEU A 151 6.80 2.75 13.74
C LEU A 151 6.20 4.15 13.80
N ALA A 152 5.45 4.58 12.78
CA ALA A 152 4.79 5.87 12.76
C ALA A 152 3.66 6.01 13.81
N ARG A 153 3.13 4.88 14.31
CA ARG A 153 2.10 4.83 15.35
C ARG A 153 2.69 4.81 16.76
N GLU A 154 3.98 4.50 16.92
CA GLU A 154 4.63 4.46 18.23
C GLU A 154 4.78 5.88 18.82
N PRO A 155 4.27 6.16 20.03
CA PRO A 155 4.42 7.45 20.66
C PRO A 155 5.89 7.88 20.78
N GLY A 156 6.20 9.08 20.31
CA GLY A 156 7.57 9.61 20.36
C GLY A 156 8.49 9.15 19.24
N VAL A 157 8.01 8.35 18.28
CA VAL A 157 8.73 8.03 17.04
C VAL A 157 8.22 8.92 15.91
N GLY A 158 9.14 9.64 15.29
CA GLY A 158 8.88 10.46 14.12
C GLY A 158 9.36 9.77 12.86
N VAL A 159 8.45 9.41 11.97
CA VAL A 159 8.81 8.84 10.66
C VAL A 159 8.64 9.91 9.59
N ARG A 160 9.71 10.18 8.84
CA ARG A 160 9.71 11.14 7.72
C ARG A 160 10.26 10.52 6.45
N TYR A 161 9.72 10.95 5.32
CA TYR A 161 10.07 10.43 4.00
C TYR A 161 10.81 11.50 3.22
N GLU A 162 12.05 11.20 2.82
CA GLU A 162 12.90 12.16 2.13
C GLU A 162 13.36 11.65 0.77
N THR A 163 13.48 12.58 -0.17
CA THR A 163 14.02 12.35 -1.52
C THR A 163 15.17 13.27 -1.88
N ASP A 164 15.50 14.17 -0.94
CA ASP A 164 16.53 15.18 -1.06
C ASP A 164 17.69 14.82 -0.12
N PRO A 165 18.91 14.60 -0.65
CA PRO A 165 20.11 14.32 0.13
C PRO A 165 20.35 15.29 1.29
N GLU A 166 20.07 16.58 1.09
CA GLU A 166 20.36 17.62 2.09
C GLU A 166 19.42 17.55 3.28
N ARG A 167 18.21 17.03 3.07
CA ARG A 167 17.19 16.88 4.11
C ARG A 167 17.32 15.59 4.90
N VAL A 168 18.18 14.65 4.49
CA VAL A 168 18.38 13.39 5.23
C VAL A 168 18.97 13.65 6.62
N GLY A 169 19.92 14.57 6.75
CA GLY A 169 20.53 14.90 8.05
C GLY A 169 21.24 13.71 8.72
N GLN A 170 21.10 13.61 10.04
CA GLN A 170 21.62 12.50 10.86
C GLN A 170 20.46 11.93 11.71
N PRO A 171 19.58 11.11 11.11
CA PRO A 171 18.45 10.53 11.84
C PRO A 171 18.96 9.47 12.83
N ASP A 172 18.10 9.05 13.76
CA ASP A 172 18.38 7.92 14.66
C ASP A 172 18.31 6.57 13.93
N LEU A 173 17.55 6.51 12.82
CA LEU A 173 17.46 5.35 11.93
C LEU A 173 17.27 5.83 10.48
N LEU A 174 18.08 5.29 9.56
CA LEU A 174 17.89 5.46 8.11
C LEU A 174 17.32 4.18 7.50
N VAL A 175 16.23 4.30 6.76
CA VAL A 175 15.54 3.15 6.14
C VAL A 175 15.55 3.25 4.62
N LEU A 176 16.00 2.17 3.95
CA LEU A 176 15.75 1.91 2.54
C LEU A 176 14.56 0.94 2.45
N PRO A 177 13.37 1.40 2.01
CA PRO A 177 12.17 0.58 1.98
C PRO A 177 12.22 -0.48 0.87
N GLY A 178 11.19 -1.34 0.84
CA GLY A 178 10.98 -2.28 -0.26
C GLY A 178 10.84 -1.57 -1.60
N SER A 179 11.25 -2.24 -2.68
CA SER A 179 11.21 -1.71 -4.06
C SER A 179 10.61 -2.76 -5.00
N ARG A 180 9.69 -2.33 -5.87
CA ARG A 180 9.11 -3.17 -6.93
C ARG A 180 10.03 -3.29 -8.14
N ASP A 181 10.89 -2.30 -8.37
CA ASP A 181 11.97 -2.33 -9.36
C ASP A 181 13.29 -1.86 -8.72
N THR A 182 13.99 -2.83 -8.12
CA THR A 182 15.22 -2.58 -7.37
C THR A 182 16.34 -1.98 -8.22
N LEU A 183 16.43 -2.32 -9.50
CA LEU A 183 17.48 -1.79 -10.37
C LEU A 183 17.23 -0.33 -10.74
N SER A 184 15.99 0.00 -11.10
CA SER A 184 15.60 1.37 -11.44
C SER A 184 15.69 2.29 -10.22
N ASP A 185 15.22 1.85 -9.06
CA ASP A 185 15.31 2.64 -7.83
C ASP A 185 16.76 2.83 -7.36
N LEU A 186 17.64 1.83 -7.52
CA LEU A 186 19.07 1.99 -7.21
C LEU A 186 19.74 3.01 -8.14
N ARG A 187 19.40 3.02 -9.43
CA ARG A 187 19.90 4.04 -10.37
C ARG A 187 19.43 5.43 -9.96
N TRP A 188 18.15 5.56 -9.61
CA TRP A 188 17.59 6.82 -9.14
C TRP A 188 18.29 7.35 -7.87
N LEU A 189 18.59 6.46 -6.90
CA LEU A 189 19.35 6.84 -5.70
C LEU A 189 20.75 7.39 -6.06
N ARG A 190 21.44 6.78 -7.03
CA ARG A 190 22.76 7.20 -7.51
C ARG A 190 22.72 8.52 -8.26
N GLU A 191 21.73 8.70 -9.14
CA GLU A 191 21.51 9.95 -9.88
C GLU A 191 21.29 11.13 -8.93
N ARG A 192 20.57 10.90 -7.84
CA ARG A 192 20.34 11.88 -6.78
C ARG A 192 21.44 11.96 -5.73
N ARG A 193 22.48 11.11 -5.82
CA ARG A 193 23.56 11.00 -4.82
C ARG A 193 23.09 10.60 -3.41
N LEU A 194 21.88 10.07 -3.28
CA LEU A 194 21.36 9.53 -2.02
C LEU A 194 22.12 8.27 -1.60
N ASP A 195 22.61 7.49 -2.56
CA ASP A 195 23.50 6.34 -2.31
C ASP A 195 24.75 6.76 -1.50
N ARG A 196 25.32 7.93 -1.81
CA ARG A 196 26.48 8.47 -1.09
C ARG A 196 26.12 8.90 0.33
N VAL A 197 24.92 9.45 0.53
CA VAL A 197 24.43 9.79 1.87
C VAL A 197 24.29 8.53 2.73
N VAL A 198 23.70 7.46 2.18
CA VAL A 198 23.59 6.17 2.86
C VAL A 198 24.97 5.65 3.27
N LEU A 199 25.94 5.66 2.35
CA LEU A 199 27.30 5.22 2.64
C LEU A 199 28.01 6.09 3.69
N ALA A 200 27.82 7.41 3.64
CA ALA A 200 28.44 8.32 4.61
C ALA A 200 27.85 8.18 6.02
N LEU A 201 26.59 7.78 6.14
CA LEU A 201 25.89 7.59 7.40
C LEU A 201 26.05 6.18 7.99
N ALA A 202 26.39 5.17 7.17
CA ALA A 202 26.43 3.77 7.57
C ALA A 202 27.26 3.46 8.83
N ASP A 203 28.34 4.20 9.08
CA ASP A 203 29.20 4.00 10.27
C ASP A 203 28.71 4.73 11.53
N ARG A 204 27.68 5.60 11.41
CA ARG A 204 27.24 6.52 12.47
C ARG A 204 25.77 6.37 12.82
N VAL A 205 24.97 5.96 11.86
CA VAL A 205 23.51 5.79 11.95
C VAL A 205 23.17 4.36 11.54
N PRO A 206 22.36 3.63 12.32
CA PRO A 206 21.82 2.36 11.87
C PRO A 206 21.10 2.49 10.52
N VAL A 207 21.45 1.63 9.56
CA VAL A 207 20.79 1.58 8.25
C VAL A 207 20.02 0.28 8.12
N LEU A 208 18.70 0.38 7.93
CA LEU A 208 17.80 -0.74 7.72
C LEU A 208 17.40 -0.82 6.25
N GLY A 209 17.66 -1.95 5.60
CA GLY A 209 17.11 -2.25 4.28
C GLY A 209 15.96 -3.24 4.40
N LEU A 210 14.85 -2.98 3.71
CA LEU A 210 13.70 -3.87 3.63
C LEU A 210 13.57 -4.44 2.22
N CYS A 211 13.51 -5.77 2.08
CA CYS A 211 13.39 -6.46 0.79
C CYS A 211 14.32 -5.85 -0.29
N GLY A 212 13.80 -5.25 -1.37
CA GLY A 212 14.58 -4.55 -2.39
C GLY A 212 15.55 -3.49 -1.85
N GLY A 213 15.21 -2.78 -0.78
CA GLY A 213 16.12 -1.86 -0.10
C GLY A 213 17.31 -2.58 0.56
N PHE A 214 17.10 -3.77 1.15
CA PHE A 214 18.20 -4.61 1.64
C PHE A 214 19.12 -5.04 0.50
N GLN A 215 18.55 -5.37 -0.64
CA GLN A 215 19.30 -5.75 -1.83
C GLN A 215 20.22 -4.62 -2.30
N MET A 216 19.75 -3.37 -2.27
CA MET A 216 20.54 -2.18 -2.64
C MET A 216 21.73 -1.93 -1.71
N LEU A 217 21.68 -2.40 -0.47
CA LEU A 217 22.80 -2.32 0.48
C LEU A 217 23.88 -3.39 0.21
N GLY A 218 23.58 -4.39 -0.63
CA GLY A 218 24.51 -5.44 -1.03
C GLY A 218 25.63 -4.96 -1.95
N ALA A 219 26.73 -5.69 -1.98
CA ALA A 219 27.86 -5.41 -2.88
C ALA A 219 27.57 -5.76 -4.35
N ALA A 220 26.60 -6.64 -4.61
CA ALA A 220 26.17 -7.05 -5.94
C ALA A 220 24.68 -7.42 -5.93
N LEU A 221 23.98 -7.11 -7.03
CA LEU A 221 22.62 -7.57 -7.30
C LEU A 221 22.68 -8.77 -8.25
N GLY A 222 22.32 -9.96 -7.75
CA GLY A 222 22.32 -11.21 -8.52
C GLY A 222 20.91 -11.65 -8.91
N GLY A 223 20.67 -11.92 -10.19
CA GLY A 223 19.45 -12.57 -10.63
C GLY A 223 19.43 -14.06 -10.26
N ARG A 224 18.36 -14.53 -9.62
CA ARG A 224 17.99 -15.93 -9.29
C ARG A 224 18.99 -16.84 -8.55
N LEU A 225 20.22 -16.44 -8.21
CA LEU A 225 21.13 -17.24 -7.38
C LEU A 225 21.96 -16.37 -6.41
N GLY A 226 21.77 -16.60 -5.11
CA GLY A 226 22.76 -16.43 -4.04
C GLY A 226 23.25 -15.00 -3.72
N TRP A 227 22.82 -14.47 -2.57
CA TRP A 227 23.34 -13.23 -1.98
C TRP A 227 24.67 -13.49 -1.27
N ALA A 228 25.71 -12.69 -1.56
CA ALA A 228 26.90 -12.57 -0.73
C ALA A 228 26.88 -11.20 -0.02
N CYS A 229 26.42 -11.18 1.24
CA CYS A 229 26.48 -10.02 2.10
C CYS A 229 27.88 -9.98 2.76
N SER A 230 28.84 -9.25 2.18
CA SER A 230 30.22 -9.30 2.67
C SER A 230 30.73 -8.06 3.41
N ARG A 231 29.87 -7.12 3.88
CA ARG A 231 30.36 -5.93 4.62
C ARG A 231 29.48 -5.40 5.76
N TYR A 232 28.85 -6.28 6.53
CA TYR A 232 28.30 -5.90 7.86
C TYR A 232 28.62 -6.88 9.00
N ALA A 233 29.55 -7.83 8.77
CA ALA A 233 30.02 -8.77 9.78
C ALA A 233 31.51 -8.51 10.13
N ARG A 234 31.70 -7.79 11.24
CA ARG A 234 32.89 -7.60 12.10
C ARG A 234 34.26 -8.10 11.60
N SER A 235 35.21 -7.18 11.59
CA SER A 235 36.65 -7.43 11.66
C SER A 235 37.06 -8.03 13.01
N THR A 236 37.25 -9.35 13.06
CA THR A 236 38.23 -9.98 13.97
C THR A 236 38.76 -11.27 13.32
N SER A 237 39.54 -11.13 12.24
CA SER A 237 40.33 -12.24 11.71
C SER A 237 41.73 -12.24 12.33
N ARG A 238 41.91 -13.03 13.40
CA ARG A 238 43.21 -13.67 13.62
C ARG A 238 43.34 -14.76 12.57
N ARG A 239 44.31 -14.58 11.66
CA ARG A 239 44.66 -15.53 10.61
C ARG A 239 45.24 -16.80 11.23
N SER A 240 44.68 -17.96 10.90
CA SER A 240 45.41 -19.24 10.90
C SER A 240 45.33 -19.83 9.50
N SER A 241 46.52 -20.05 8.94
CA SER A 241 46.83 -20.53 7.60
C SER A 241 46.47 -22.00 7.38
N CYS A 242 45.85 -22.32 6.24
CA CYS A 242 45.93 -23.63 5.60
C CYS A 242 46.29 -23.45 4.12
N GLY A 243 47.36 -24.12 3.69
CA GLY A 243 47.93 -24.07 2.35
C GLY A 243 47.13 -24.85 1.29
N PRO A 244 47.54 -24.80 0.01
CA PRO A 244 46.75 -25.31 -1.10
C PRO A 244 46.83 -26.85 -1.23
N PRO A 245 45.84 -27.49 -1.87
CA PRO A 245 45.79 -28.95 -1.98
C PRO A 245 46.74 -29.44 -3.08
N GLN A 246 47.52 -30.47 -2.79
CA GLN A 246 48.22 -31.27 -3.78
C GLN A 246 47.30 -32.34 -4.36
N ARG A 247 47.58 -32.73 -5.61
CA ARG A 247 46.86 -33.71 -6.44
C ARG A 247 46.82 -35.10 -5.83
#